data_AF-A0A6P0SYE7-F1
#
_entry.id   AF-A0A6P0SYE7-F1
#
_cell.length_a   1.000
_cell.length_b   1.000
_cell.length_c   1.000
_cell.angle_alpha   90.00
_cell.angle_beta   90.00
_cell.angle_gamma   90.00
#
_symmetry.space_group_name_H-M   'P 1'
#
loop_
_entity.id
_entity.type
_entity.pdbx_description
1 polymer ?
#
loop_
_entity_poly.entity_id
_entity_poly.type
_entity_poly.pdbx_seq_one_letter_code
_entity_poly.pdbx_strand_id
1 'polypeptide(L)'
;MNLSGQQRKKLQEALIKAFPDKSSLEQMLSFELDKNLDAISGGADLEEVVFELIQRSEAENWIKDLIYGARESNSGNQSLQDIATELLSSKNQAIVAIQLGNIQQEKTTVFKNKALNYSLSRSRSWKVIGLGLGVAISLLWIL
;
A
#
# COMPACT_ATOMS: atom_id res chain seq x y z
N MET A 1 4.68 -5.09 -13.26
CA MET A 1 4.29 -4.04 -12.29
C MET A 1 4.60 -2.72 -12.96
N ASN A 2 3.70 -1.74 -12.95
CA ASN A 2 3.95 -0.46 -13.62
C ASN A 2 4.36 0.58 -12.57
N LEU A 3 5.62 1.03 -12.59
CA LEU A 3 6.13 2.02 -11.67
C LEU A 3 5.83 3.43 -12.17
N SER A 4 5.57 4.34 -11.25
CA SER A 4 5.58 5.77 -11.57
C SER A 4 7.00 6.24 -11.92
N GLY A 5 7.13 7.37 -12.61
CA GLY A 5 8.44 7.96 -12.90
C GLY A 5 9.27 8.22 -11.64
N GLN A 6 8.62 8.63 -10.54
CA GLN A 6 9.29 8.83 -9.25
C GLN A 6 9.74 7.51 -8.62
N GLN A 7 8.92 6.46 -8.71
CA GLN A 7 9.28 5.13 -8.22
C GLN A 7 10.47 4.53 -8.97
N ARG A 8 10.50 4.70 -10.31
CA ARG A 8 11.67 4.32 -11.11
C ARG A 8 12.94 5.02 -10.66
N LYS A 9 12.87 6.34 -10.48
CA LYS A 9 14.03 7.14 -10.04
C LYS A 9 14.54 6.68 -8.67
N LYS A 10 13.66 6.48 -7.70
CA LYS A 10 14.05 5.99 -6.36
C LYS A 10 14.65 4.59 -6.42
N LEU A 11 14.10 3.70 -7.25
CA LEU A 11 14.63 2.35 -7.42
C LEU A 11 16.02 2.39 -8.07
N GLN A 12 16.22 3.23 -9.08
CA GLN A 12 17.52 3.44 -9.72
C GLN A 12 18.56 3.93 -8.70
N GLU A 13 18.24 4.97 -7.93
CA GLU A 13 19.13 5.51 -6.90
C GLU A 13 19.47 4.47 -5.82
N ALA A 14 18.50 3.64 -5.42
CA ALA A 14 18.71 2.58 -4.44
C ALA A 14 19.62 1.48 -4.97
N LEU A 15 19.44 1.06 -6.23
CA LEU A 15 20.27 0.05 -6.88
C LEU A 15 21.71 0.53 -7.06
N ILE A 16 21.92 1.78 -7.51
CA ILE A 16 23.27 2.37 -7.65
C ILE A 16 23.97 2.46 -6.29
N LYS A 17 23.25 2.85 -5.23
CA LYS A 17 23.83 2.89 -3.88
C LYS A 17 24.18 1.51 -3.33
N ALA A 18 23.42 0.48 -3.71
CA ALA A 18 23.65 -0.89 -3.25
C ALA A 18 24.74 -1.61 -4.05
N PHE A 19 24.88 -1.26 -5.33
CA PHE A 19 25.80 -1.85 -6.29
C PHE A 19 26.52 -0.71 -7.04
N PRO A 20 27.56 -0.10 -6.43
CA PRO A 20 28.23 1.09 -6.95
C PRO A 20 29.10 0.82 -8.19
N ASP A 21 29.23 -0.44 -8.60
CA ASP A 21 29.99 -0.86 -9.77
C ASP A 21 29.19 -1.87 -10.61
N LYS A 22 29.47 -1.92 -11.91
CA LYS A 22 28.75 -2.79 -12.84
C LYS A 22 28.91 -4.27 -12.49
N SER A 23 30.09 -4.68 -12.00
CA SER A 23 30.39 -6.08 -11.68
C SER A 23 29.57 -6.58 -10.49
N SER A 24 29.36 -5.77 -9.45
CA SER A 24 28.54 -6.16 -8.30
C SER A 24 27.07 -6.29 -8.67
N LEU A 25 26.56 -5.41 -9.55
CA LEU A 25 25.21 -5.52 -10.10
C LEU A 25 25.05 -6.79 -10.96
N GLU A 26 26.04 -7.08 -11.81
CA GLU A 26 26.06 -8.27 -12.66
C GLU A 26 26.08 -9.57 -11.83
N GLN A 27 26.90 -9.62 -10.78
CA GLN A 27 26.93 -10.77 -9.86
C GLN A 27 25.58 -10.98 -9.17
N MET A 28 24.93 -9.91 -8.70
CA MET A 28 23.59 -10.00 -8.12
C MET A 28 22.57 -10.58 -9.11
N LEU A 29 22.58 -10.10 -10.36
CA LEU A 29 21.70 -10.63 -11.42
C LEU A 29 21.99 -12.09 -11.74
N SER A 30 23.25 -12.49 -11.79
CA SER A 30 23.64 -13.87 -12.09
C SER A 30 23.29 -14.82 -10.95
N PHE A 31 23.59 -14.45 -9.70
CA PHE A 31 23.43 -15.34 -8.56
C PHE A 31 21.98 -15.41 -8.06
N GLU A 32 21.26 -14.30 -8.06
CA GLU A 32 19.90 -14.24 -7.49
C GLU A 32 18.81 -14.49 -8.54
N LEU A 33 19.09 -14.17 -9.82
CA LEU A 33 18.06 -14.10 -10.86
C LEU A 33 18.36 -14.96 -12.09
N ASP A 34 19.55 -15.59 -12.17
CA ASP A 34 20.03 -16.32 -13.35
C ASP A 34 19.93 -15.47 -14.63
N LYS A 35 20.30 -14.20 -14.53
CA LYS A 35 20.22 -13.20 -15.62
C LYS A 35 21.59 -12.61 -15.94
N ASN A 36 21.84 -12.42 -17.23
CA ASN A 36 23.04 -11.76 -17.74
C ASN A 36 22.76 -10.27 -17.97
N LEU A 37 23.54 -9.40 -17.30
CA LEU A 37 23.38 -7.94 -17.40
C LEU A 37 23.65 -7.41 -18.82
N ASP A 38 24.66 -7.91 -19.51
CA ASP A 38 25.03 -7.49 -20.87
C ASP A 38 24.00 -7.90 -21.93
N ALA A 39 23.21 -8.95 -21.66
CA ALA A 39 22.07 -9.31 -22.52
C ALA A 39 20.85 -8.38 -22.32
N ILE A 40 20.82 -7.66 -21.19
CA ILE A 40 19.70 -6.81 -20.79
C ILE A 40 19.97 -5.35 -21.15
N SER A 41 21.17 -4.85 -20.82
CA SER A 41 21.56 -3.44 -20.98
C SER A 41 22.82 -3.29 -21.82
N GLY A 42 22.80 -2.31 -22.72
CA GLY A 42 23.95 -1.90 -23.54
C GLY A 42 24.58 -0.58 -23.10
N GLY A 43 24.06 0.03 -22.04
CA GLY A 43 24.47 1.35 -21.56
C GLY A 43 25.97 1.51 -21.27
N ALA A 44 26.46 2.73 -21.45
CA ALA A 44 27.88 3.07 -21.32
C ALA A 44 28.30 3.31 -19.87
N ASP A 45 27.38 3.78 -19.03
CA ASP A 45 27.60 4.04 -17.62
C ASP A 45 26.59 3.31 -16.72
N LEU A 46 26.89 3.28 -15.41
CA LEU A 46 26.07 2.56 -14.44
C LEU A 46 24.65 3.12 -14.33
N GLU A 47 24.47 4.43 -14.51
CA GLU A 47 23.15 5.05 -14.43
C GLU A 47 22.25 4.57 -15.55
N GLU A 48 22.77 4.58 -16.78
CA GLU A 48 22.08 4.08 -17.98
C GLU A 48 21.79 2.58 -17.87
N VAL A 49 22.79 1.78 -17.46
CA VAL A 49 22.65 0.34 -17.26
C VAL A 49 21.53 0.01 -16.27
N VAL A 50 21.49 0.66 -15.12
CA VAL A 50 20.45 0.44 -14.10
C VAL A 50 19.08 0.91 -14.60
N PHE A 51 19.02 2.00 -15.37
CA PHE A 51 17.77 2.47 -15.94
C PHE A 51 17.19 1.48 -16.97
N GLU A 52 18.01 0.98 -17.89
CA GLU A 52 17.62 -0.04 -18.88
C GLU A 52 17.19 -1.34 -18.20
N LEU A 53 17.90 -1.75 -17.14
CA LEU A 53 17.54 -2.90 -16.32
C LEU A 53 16.14 -2.76 -15.70
N ILE A 54 15.82 -1.59 -15.16
CA ILE A 54 14.49 -1.28 -14.61
C ILE A 54 13.45 -1.32 -15.74
N GLN A 55 13.71 -0.71 -16.89
CA GLN A 55 12.77 -0.75 -18.02
C GLN A 55 12.49 -2.18 -18.48
N ARG A 56 13.52 -3.02 -18.60
CA ARG A 56 13.36 -4.40 -19.03
C ARG A 56 12.58 -5.22 -18.02
N SER A 57 12.89 -5.08 -16.73
CA SER A 57 12.17 -5.76 -15.67
C SER A 57 10.72 -5.32 -15.53
N GLU A 58 10.39 -4.06 -15.84
CA GLU A 58 9.01 -3.60 -15.96
C GLU A 58 8.28 -4.29 -17.13
N ALA A 59 8.90 -4.27 -18.31
CA ALA A 59 8.33 -4.81 -19.55
C ALA A 59 8.08 -6.32 -19.47
N GLU A 60 8.99 -7.05 -18.85
CA GLU A 60 8.92 -8.51 -18.67
C GLU A 60 8.32 -8.91 -17.32
N ASN A 61 7.85 -7.94 -16.53
CA ASN A 61 7.11 -8.14 -15.27
C ASN A 61 7.89 -8.85 -14.14
N TRP A 62 9.20 -8.69 -14.05
CA TRP A 62 10.06 -9.25 -12.99
C TRP A 62 10.69 -8.19 -12.05
N ILE A 63 10.12 -6.97 -12.00
CA ILE A 63 10.54 -5.92 -11.02
C ILE A 63 10.60 -6.43 -9.59
N LYS A 64 9.65 -7.28 -9.19
CA LYS A 64 9.63 -7.81 -7.81
C LYS A 64 10.84 -8.70 -7.56
N ASP A 65 11.17 -9.55 -8.51
CA ASP A 65 12.31 -10.45 -8.42
C ASP A 65 13.61 -9.63 -8.34
N LEU A 66 13.73 -8.56 -9.14
CA LEU A 66 14.84 -7.61 -9.05
C LEU A 66 14.97 -7.01 -7.64
N ILE A 67 13.85 -6.57 -7.03
CA ILE A 67 13.85 -6.02 -5.67
C ILE A 67 14.21 -7.08 -4.62
N TYR A 68 13.71 -8.31 -4.77
CA TYR A 68 14.03 -9.39 -3.84
C TYR A 68 15.50 -9.79 -3.92
N GLY A 69 16.02 -10.08 -5.13
CA GLY A 69 17.43 -10.42 -5.33
C GLY A 69 18.38 -9.34 -4.82
N ALA A 70 18.08 -8.07 -5.12
CA ALA A 70 18.86 -6.94 -4.61
C ALA A 70 18.89 -6.90 -3.07
N ARG A 71 17.78 -7.23 -2.40
CA ARG A 71 17.70 -7.26 -0.93
C ARG A 71 18.37 -8.47 -0.31
N GLU A 72 18.34 -9.64 -0.95
CA GLU A 72 19.06 -10.82 -0.47
C GLU A 72 20.57 -10.59 -0.53
N SER A 73 21.06 -10.09 -1.67
CA SER A 73 22.48 -9.75 -1.86
C SER A 73 22.96 -8.58 -1.00
N ASN A 74 22.12 -7.58 -0.71
CA ASN A 74 22.51 -6.40 0.08
C ASN A 74 21.43 -5.99 1.09
N SER A 75 21.16 -6.88 2.05
CA SER A 75 20.12 -6.69 3.07
C SER A 75 20.34 -5.49 3.99
N GLY A 76 21.59 -5.04 4.15
CA GLY A 76 21.97 -3.88 4.97
C GLY A 76 21.71 -2.52 4.31
N ASN A 77 21.38 -2.47 3.01
CA ASN A 77 21.16 -1.20 2.32
C ASN A 77 19.77 -0.61 2.64
N GLN A 78 19.75 0.47 3.42
CA GLN A 78 18.50 1.12 3.83
C GLN A 78 17.68 1.66 2.65
N SER A 79 18.33 2.19 1.60
CA SER A 79 17.62 2.69 0.42
C SER A 79 16.87 1.59 -0.33
N LEU A 80 17.42 0.37 -0.39
CA LEU A 80 16.71 -0.79 -0.93
C LEU A 80 15.53 -1.22 -0.05
N GLN A 81 15.68 -1.17 1.27
CA GLN A 81 14.58 -1.51 2.19
C GLN A 81 13.41 -0.53 2.06
N ASP A 82 13.71 0.77 1.97
CA ASP A 82 12.71 1.83 1.87
C ASP A 82 11.89 1.70 0.58
N ILE A 83 12.57 1.54 -0.57
CA ILE A 83 11.87 1.40 -1.86
C ILE A 83 11.14 0.07 -1.96
N ALA A 84 11.67 -1.02 -1.40
CA ALA A 84 10.97 -2.29 -1.35
C ALA A 84 9.70 -2.20 -0.51
N THR A 85 9.74 -1.49 0.62
CA THR A 85 8.56 -1.23 1.44
C THR A 85 7.51 -0.45 0.65
N GLU A 86 7.90 0.63 -0.03
CA GLU A 86 7.00 1.42 -0.87
C GLU A 86 6.36 0.56 -1.98
N LEU A 87 7.17 -0.17 -2.73
CA LEU A 87 6.71 -0.90 -3.92
C LEU A 87 5.95 -2.20 -3.60
N LEU A 88 6.35 -2.92 -2.56
CA LEU A 88 5.75 -4.20 -2.20
C LEU A 88 4.55 -4.07 -1.25
N SER A 89 4.47 -2.98 -0.46
CA SER A 89 3.33 -2.74 0.45
C SER A 89 2.10 -2.15 -0.27
N SER A 90 2.29 -1.56 -1.45
CA SER A 90 1.26 -0.80 -2.18
C SER A 90 0.04 -1.62 -2.62
N LYS A 91 0.09 -2.97 -2.61
CA LYS A 91 -1.09 -3.80 -2.92
C LYS A 91 -2.09 -3.93 -1.76
N ASN A 92 -1.69 -3.64 -0.51
CA ASN A 92 -2.55 -3.85 0.66
C ASN A 92 -3.35 -2.62 1.11
N GLN A 93 -2.95 -1.39 0.74
CA GLN A 93 -3.60 -0.18 1.26
C GLN A 93 -4.98 0.09 0.63
N ALA A 94 -5.20 -0.31 -0.63
CA ALA A 94 -6.51 -0.18 -1.28
C ALA A 94 -7.57 -1.06 -0.60
N ILE A 95 -7.21 -2.27 -0.17
CA ILE A 95 -8.13 -3.18 0.53
C ILE A 95 -8.40 -2.69 1.96
N VAL A 96 -7.39 -2.17 2.67
CA VAL A 96 -7.58 -1.64 4.03
C VAL A 96 -8.46 -0.39 4.04
N ALA A 97 -8.33 0.52 3.06
CA ALA A 97 -9.17 1.70 2.95
C ALA A 97 -10.66 1.35 2.70
N ILE A 98 -10.92 0.34 1.86
CA ILE A 98 -12.28 -0.18 1.62
C ILE A 98 -12.84 -0.84 2.89
N GLN A 99 -12.02 -1.63 3.60
CA GLN A 99 -12.44 -2.31 4.83
C GLN A 99 -12.79 -1.33 5.96
N LEU A 100 -11.96 -0.30 6.15
CA LEU A 100 -12.19 0.75 7.17
C LEU A 100 -13.42 1.59 6.85
N GLY A 101 -13.67 1.89 5.57
CA GLY A 101 -14.89 2.57 5.13
C GLY A 101 -16.17 1.76 5.43
N ASN A 102 -16.14 0.45 5.17
CA ASN A 102 -17.27 -0.44 5.42
C ASN A 102 -17.55 -0.64 6.92
N ILE A 103 -16.51 -0.70 7.77
CA ILE A 103 -16.66 -0.85 9.23
C ILE A 103 -17.35 0.38 9.88
N GLN A 104 -17.17 1.59 9.33
CA GLN A 104 -17.85 2.80 9.85
C GLN A 104 -19.35 2.80 9.51
N GLN A 105 -19.73 2.29 8.34
CA GLN A 105 -21.14 2.15 7.93
C GLN A 105 -21.86 1.05 8.73
N GLU A 106 -21.16 -0.05 9.04
CA GLU A 106 -21.73 -1.14 9.82
C GLU A 106 -21.94 -0.76 11.29
N LYS A 107 -20.96 -0.06 11.91
CA LYS A 107 -21.11 0.48 13.27
C LYS A 107 -22.27 1.48 13.35
N THR A 108 -22.39 2.41 12.42
CA THR A 108 -23.48 3.41 12.43
C THR A 108 -24.86 2.79 12.19
N THR A 109 -24.95 1.76 11.35
CA THR A 109 -26.19 0.99 11.15
C THR A 109 -26.60 0.21 12.41
N VAL A 110 -25.64 -0.45 13.07
CA VAL A 110 -25.90 -1.19 14.33
C VAL A 110 -26.34 -0.26 15.46
N PHE A 111 -25.72 0.91 15.62
CA PHE A 111 -26.13 1.90 16.62
C PHE A 111 -27.53 2.48 16.33
N LYS A 112 -27.85 2.79 15.07
CA LYS A 112 -29.20 3.24 14.67
C LYS A 112 -30.26 2.16 14.92
N ASN A 113 -29.99 0.92 14.54
CA ASN A 113 -30.93 -0.20 14.73
C ASN A 113 -31.14 -0.52 16.22
N LYS A 114 -30.08 -0.42 17.02
CA LYS A 114 -30.18 -0.57 18.48
C LYS A 114 -31.04 0.55 19.11
N ALA A 115 -30.86 1.80 18.68
CA ALA A 115 -31.68 2.93 19.13
C ALA A 115 -33.16 2.85 18.70
N LEU A 116 -33.42 2.36 17.49
CA LEU A 116 -34.79 2.10 16.99
C LEU A 116 -35.47 0.96 17.76
N ASN A 117 -34.73 -0.08 18.12
CA ASN A 117 -35.30 -1.21 18.87
C ASN A 117 -35.66 -0.81 20.32
N TYR A 118 -34.84 0.05 20.95
CA TYR A 118 -35.18 0.60 22.28
C TYR A 118 -36.39 1.54 22.26
N SER A 119 -36.59 2.32 21.19
CA SER A 119 -37.74 3.22 21.05
C SER A 119 -39.03 2.48 20.68
N LEU A 120 -38.95 1.44 19.82
CA LEU A 120 -40.08 0.56 19.52
C LEU A 120 -40.50 -0.31 20.72
N SER A 121 -39.56 -0.71 21.59
CA SER A 121 -39.86 -1.39 22.85
C SER A 121 -40.65 -0.52 23.84
N ARG A 122 -40.46 0.81 23.80
CA ARG A 122 -41.18 1.76 24.68
C ARG A 122 -42.56 2.15 24.14
N SER A 123 -42.78 2.00 22.82
CA SER A 123 -44.04 2.33 22.13
C SER A 123 -45.15 1.27 22.26
N ARG A 124 -44.89 0.09 22.85
CA ARG A 124 -45.93 -0.95 23.09
C ARG A 124 -46.52 -0.95 24.49
N SER A 125 -46.13 -0.02 25.36
CA SER A 125 -46.61 0.03 26.75
C SER A 125 -47.27 1.37 27.11
N TRP A 126 -48.09 1.92 26.21
CA TRP A 126 -48.94 3.10 26.49
C TRP A 126 -50.42 2.72 26.38
N LYS A 127 -50.80 1.61 27.00
CA LYS A 127 -52.11 1.51 27.65
C LYS A 127 -51.79 1.41 29.14
N VAL A 128 -52.58 2.13 29.94
CA VAL A 128 -52.51 2.30 31.40
C VAL A 128 -51.47 3.29 31.98
N ILE A 129 -52.01 4.47 32.32
CA ILE A 129 -51.76 5.34 33.50
C ILE A 129 -50.97 6.65 33.27
N GLY A 130 -51.70 7.78 33.34
CA GLY A 130 -51.32 8.93 34.17
C GLY A 130 -50.46 10.04 33.55
N LEU A 131 -51.14 11.16 33.24
CA LEU A 131 -50.65 12.54 33.11
C LEU A 131 -49.28 12.86 33.78
N GLY A 132 -48.37 13.49 33.03
CA GLY A 132 -47.31 14.33 33.62
C GLY A 132 -45.99 14.45 32.85
N LEU A 133 -45.80 15.61 32.21
CA LEU A 133 -44.52 16.32 31.97
C LEU A 133 -43.46 15.74 31.02
N GLY A 134 -43.06 16.59 30.06
CA GLY A 134 -41.65 16.75 29.70
C GLY A 134 -41.23 16.31 28.29
N VAL A 135 -41.62 17.04 27.25
CA VAL A 135 -40.86 17.06 25.99
C VAL A 135 -40.15 18.40 25.89
N ALA A 136 -38.95 18.46 26.44
CA ALA A 136 -37.93 19.40 26.05
C ALA A 136 -36.69 18.57 25.75
N ILE A 137 -36.28 18.51 24.48
CA ILE A 137 -34.90 18.49 23.99
C ILE A 137 -34.98 18.76 22.48
N SER A 138 -34.94 20.06 22.19
CA SER A 138 -34.09 20.74 21.22
C SER A 138 -33.93 20.16 19.81
N LEU A 139 -34.60 20.84 18.87
CA LEU A 139 -34.12 21.06 17.50
C LEU A 139 -32.96 22.09 17.48
N LEU A 140 -32.17 22.08 16.40
CA LEU A 140 -30.98 22.90 16.05
C LEU A 140 -29.70 22.46 16.77
N TRP A 141 -28.54 22.26 16.13
CA TRP A 141 -28.00 22.76 14.87
C TRP A 141 -26.79 21.89 14.47
N ILE A 142 -26.54 21.68 13.18
CA ILE A 142 -25.22 21.85 12.54
C ILE A 142 -25.50 21.99 11.03
N LEU A 143 -24.93 23.08 10.50
CA LEU A 143 -24.96 23.60 9.14
C LEU A 143 -24.46 22.58 8.10
#